data_AF-P21326-F1
#
_entry.id   AF-P21326-F1
#
_cell.length_a   1.000
_cell.length_b   1.000
_cell.length_c   1.000
_cell.angle_alpha   90.00
_cell.angle_beta   90.00
_cell.angle_gamma   90.00
#
_symmetry.space_group_name_H-M   'P 1'
#
loop_
_entity.id
_entity.type
_entity.pdbx_description
1 polymer ?
#
loop_
_entity_poly.entity_id
_entity_poly.type
_entity_poly.pdbx_seq_one_letter_code
_entity_poly.pdbx_strand_id
1 'polypeptide(L)'
;MLTTTKVFFLLLTTWITWYAIVNPQSRAAPTLETIASLDLNNPTTYLSFITNIRTKVADKTEQCTIQKISKTFTQRYSYIDLIVSSTQKITLAIDMADLYVLGYSDIANNKGRAFFFKDVTEAVANNFFPGATGTNRIKLTFTGSYGDLEKNGGLRKDNPLGIFRLENSIVNIYGKAGDVKKQAKFFLLAIQMVSEAARFKYISDKIPSEKYEEVTVDEYMTALENNWAKLSTAVYNSKPSTTTATKCQLATSPVTISPWIFKTVEEIKLVMGLLKSS
;
A
#
# COMPACT_ATOMS: atom_id res chain seq x y z
N MET A 1 -5.64 56.66 72.97
CA MET A 1 -5.18 56.43 71.59
C MET A 1 -6.25 56.94 70.65
N LEU A 2 -6.00 58.09 70.00
CA LEU A 2 -6.74 58.54 68.80
C LEU A 2 -6.46 57.50 67.68
N THR A 3 -7.26 57.24 66.66
CA THR A 3 -8.00 58.14 65.76
C THR A 3 -8.82 57.24 64.83
N THR A 4 -10.12 57.47 64.69
CA THR A 4 -10.96 56.64 63.81
C THR A 4 -10.88 57.15 62.36
N THR A 5 -10.26 56.29 61.55
CA THR A 5 -10.27 56.05 60.11
C THR A 5 -11.19 56.89 59.21
N LYS A 6 -10.56 57.49 58.20
CA LYS A 6 -11.13 58.25 57.08
C LYS A 6 -11.86 57.35 56.06
N VAL A 7 -12.90 57.93 55.49
CA VAL A 7 -13.88 57.37 54.56
C VAL A 7 -13.32 57.20 53.13
N PHE A 8 -13.72 56.08 52.54
CA PHE A 8 -13.60 55.61 51.16
C PHE A 8 -13.96 56.63 50.08
N PHE A 9 -13.20 56.67 48.98
CA PHE A 9 -13.72 56.98 47.65
C PHE A 9 -13.10 56.03 46.61
N LEU A 10 -13.95 55.14 46.08
CA LEU A 10 -13.75 54.33 44.87
C LEU A 10 -13.90 55.22 43.62
N LEU A 11 -13.22 54.87 42.52
CA LEU A 11 -13.66 54.93 41.10
C LEU A 11 -12.48 54.41 40.23
N LEU A 12 -12.46 53.13 39.80
CA LEU A 12 -12.97 52.58 38.52
C LEU A 12 -12.35 53.18 37.25
N THR A 13 -11.35 52.50 36.67
CA THR A 13 -11.16 52.44 35.21
C THR A 13 -10.62 51.06 34.81
N THR A 14 -11.48 50.24 34.22
CA THR A 14 -11.21 48.90 33.70
C THR A 14 -10.76 48.96 32.24
N TRP A 15 -9.56 48.47 31.94
CA TRP A 15 -9.14 48.14 30.56
C TRP A 15 -8.82 46.66 30.51
N ILE A 16 -9.81 45.84 30.13
CA ILE A 16 -9.65 44.40 29.94
C ILE A 16 -9.47 44.17 28.44
N THR A 17 -8.23 43.93 28.02
CA THR A 17 -7.91 43.50 26.66
C THR A 17 -8.32 42.03 26.48
N TRP A 18 -9.33 41.82 25.64
CA TRP A 18 -9.72 40.49 25.15
C TRP A 18 -8.58 39.92 24.30
N TYR A 19 -7.67 39.16 24.90
CA TYR A 19 -6.85 38.22 24.15
C TYR A 19 -7.72 37.03 23.79
N ALA A 20 -8.20 37.01 22.54
CA ALA A 20 -8.72 35.80 21.93
C ALA A 20 -7.57 34.78 21.91
N ILE A 21 -7.57 33.87 22.89
CA ILE A 21 -6.78 32.65 22.84
C ILE A 21 -7.35 31.88 21.66
N VAL A 22 -6.72 32.03 20.49
CA VAL A 22 -6.92 31.13 19.37
C VAL A 22 -6.38 29.81 19.87
N ASN A 23 -7.27 29.01 20.44
CA ASN A 23 -6.99 27.63 20.78
C ASN A 23 -6.58 26.99 19.44
N PRO A 24 -5.32 26.61 19.23
CA PRO A 24 -4.99 25.87 18.03
C PRO A 24 -5.74 24.57 18.20
N GLN A 25 -6.91 24.45 17.56
CA GLN A 25 -7.50 23.15 17.27
C GLN A 25 -6.38 22.42 16.56
N SER A 26 -5.66 21.57 17.29
CA SER A 26 -4.73 20.61 16.74
C SER A 26 -5.60 19.78 15.82
N ARG A 27 -5.61 20.15 14.54
CA ARG A 27 -6.40 19.47 13.53
C ARG A 27 -5.84 18.06 13.53
N ALA A 28 -6.56 17.12 14.13
CA ALA A 28 -6.15 15.73 14.14
C ALA A 28 -5.86 15.38 12.69
N ALA A 29 -4.66 14.86 12.41
CA ALA A 29 -4.32 14.47 11.07
C ALA A 29 -5.43 13.55 10.55
N PRO A 30 -5.93 13.75 9.32
CA PRO A 30 -6.99 12.91 8.79
C PRO A 30 -6.57 11.45 8.93
N THR A 31 -7.47 10.63 9.48
CA THR A 31 -7.25 9.19 9.56
C THR A 31 -7.18 8.66 8.13
N LEU A 32 -6.04 8.07 7.75
CA LEU A 32 -5.91 7.43 6.44
C LEU A 32 -6.99 6.35 6.29
N GLU A 33 -7.53 6.24 5.08
CA GLU A 33 -8.54 5.23 4.74
C GLU A 33 -7.92 3.84 4.61
N THR A 34 -8.62 2.81 5.10
CA THR A 34 -8.37 1.43 4.70
C THR A 34 -9.14 1.13 3.42
N ILE A 35 -8.43 0.99 2.30
CA ILE A 35 -9.07 0.85 0.98
C ILE A 35 -9.53 -0.58 0.68
N ALA A 36 -8.90 -1.57 1.32
CA ALA A 36 -9.22 -2.98 1.14
C ALA A 36 -8.79 -3.80 2.37
N SER A 37 -9.51 -4.89 2.60
CA SER A 37 -9.21 -5.87 3.65
C SER A 37 -9.36 -7.27 3.11
N LEU A 38 -8.41 -8.15 3.44
CA LEU A 38 -8.44 -9.57 3.09
C LEU A 38 -8.59 -10.39 4.37
N ASP A 39 -9.69 -11.12 4.48
CA ASP A 39 -9.84 -12.17 5.50
C ASP A 39 -9.17 -13.45 5.00
N LEU A 40 -8.03 -13.79 5.59
CA LEU A 40 -7.26 -14.96 5.19
C LEU A 40 -7.97 -16.26 5.55
N ASN A 41 -8.99 -16.26 6.42
CA ASN A 41 -9.84 -17.44 6.65
C ASN A 41 -10.93 -17.60 5.59
N ASN A 42 -11.13 -16.60 4.73
CA ASN A 42 -12.06 -16.66 3.62
C ASN A 42 -11.33 -16.42 2.28
N PRO A 43 -10.52 -17.39 1.82
CA PRO A 43 -9.68 -17.24 0.63
C PRO A 43 -10.48 -16.94 -0.65
N THR A 44 -11.76 -17.33 -0.71
CA THR A 44 -12.65 -17.06 -1.85
C THR A 44 -12.87 -15.55 -2.11
N THR A 45 -12.60 -14.69 -1.13
CA THR A 45 -12.72 -13.23 -1.26
C THR A 45 -11.51 -12.56 -1.92
N TYR A 46 -10.45 -13.32 -2.22
CA TYR A 46 -9.18 -12.75 -2.70
C TYR A 46 -9.32 -11.92 -3.99
N LEU A 47 -10.04 -12.40 -5.00
CA LEU A 47 -10.23 -11.65 -6.24
C LEU A 47 -11.06 -10.38 -6.05
N SER A 48 -12.08 -10.42 -5.17
CA SER A 48 -12.84 -9.22 -4.79
C SER A 48 -11.97 -8.22 -4.04
N PHE A 49 -11.09 -8.70 -3.16
CA PHE A 49 -10.09 -7.88 -2.47
C PHE A 49 -9.18 -7.15 -3.46
N ILE A 50 -8.61 -7.84 -4.46
CA ILE A 50 -7.80 -7.23 -5.52
C ILE A 50 -8.62 -6.24 -6.36
N THR A 51 -9.86 -6.59 -6.69
CA THR A 51 -10.77 -5.70 -7.43
C THR A 51 -11.03 -4.40 -6.66
N ASN A 52 -11.24 -4.48 -5.35
CA ASN A 52 -11.43 -3.30 -4.50
C ASN A 52 -10.20 -2.38 -4.52
N ILE A 53 -8.98 -2.95 -4.46
CA ILE A 53 -7.75 -2.16 -4.58
C ILE A 53 -7.73 -1.43 -5.93
N ARG A 54 -7.93 -2.15 -7.04
CA ARG A 54 -7.93 -1.55 -8.39
C ARG A 54 -8.95 -0.43 -8.50
N THR A 55 -10.20 -0.66 -8.08
CA THR A 55 -11.26 0.36 -8.10
C THR A 55 -10.93 1.58 -7.26
N LYS A 56 -10.30 1.41 -6.09
CA LYS A 56 -9.97 2.51 -5.18
C LYS A 56 -8.85 3.40 -5.69
N VAL A 57 -7.88 2.84 -6.42
CA VAL A 57 -6.73 3.61 -6.95
C VAL A 57 -6.92 4.07 -8.39
N ALA A 58 -7.92 3.54 -9.09
CA ALA A 58 -8.17 3.84 -10.49
C ALA A 58 -8.52 5.31 -10.72
N ASP A 59 -7.99 5.85 -11.82
CA ASP A 59 -8.46 7.07 -12.43
C ASP A 59 -9.89 6.87 -12.98
N LYS A 60 -10.63 7.96 -13.15
CA LYS A 60 -11.98 7.92 -13.76
C LYS A 60 -11.93 7.54 -15.25
N THR A 61 -10.76 7.61 -15.86
CA THR A 61 -10.53 7.32 -17.28
C THR A 61 -9.62 6.12 -17.47
N GLU A 62 -9.82 5.40 -18.56
CA GLU A 62 -8.99 4.26 -18.95
C GLU A 62 -8.07 4.66 -20.12
N GLN A 63 -6.96 3.94 -20.26
CA GLN A 63 -6.14 4.01 -21.47
C GLN A 63 -6.32 2.69 -22.23
N CYS A 64 -6.81 2.77 -23.46
CA CYS A 64 -7.02 1.58 -24.30
C CYS A 64 -7.84 0.48 -23.61
N THR A 65 -8.90 0.86 -22.88
CA THR A 65 -9.78 -0.04 -22.10
C THR A 65 -9.09 -0.76 -20.94
N ILE A 66 -7.95 -0.23 -20.47
CA ILE A 66 -7.25 -0.69 -19.27
C ILE A 66 -7.28 0.45 -18.25
N GLN A 67 -7.70 0.12 -17.02
CA GLN A 67 -7.67 1.06 -15.90
C GLN A 67 -6.23 1.51 -15.62
N LYS A 68 -6.08 2.76 -15.17
CA LYS A 68 -4.80 3.34 -14.78
C LYS A 68 -4.88 3.93 -13.39
N ILE A 69 -3.76 4.00 -12.68
CA ILE A 69 -3.70 4.70 -11.40
C ILE A 69 -3.99 6.19 -11.58
N SER A 70 -4.84 6.72 -10.71
CA SER A 70 -5.11 8.16 -10.62
C SER A 70 -3.85 8.94 -10.24
N LYS A 71 -3.58 10.02 -10.96
CA LYS A 71 -2.55 11.01 -10.59
C LYS A 71 -3.02 11.99 -9.51
N THR A 72 -4.31 11.97 -9.21
CA THR A 72 -4.96 12.90 -8.28
C THR A 72 -5.58 12.14 -7.13
N PHE A 73 -5.09 12.40 -5.92
CA PHE A 73 -5.58 11.80 -4.69
C PHE A 73 -5.78 12.88 -3.64
N THR A 74 -6.84 12.74 -2.84
CA THR A 74 -7.05 13.59 -1.65
C THR A 74 -6.05 13.24 -0.55
N GLN A 75 -5.64 11.97 -0.49
CA GLN A 75 -4.62 11.43 0.42
C GLN A 75 -3.69 10.49 -0.36
N ARG A 76 -2.38 10.75 -0.32
CA ARG A 76 -1.38 9.94 -1.05
C ARG A 76 -1.24 8.53 -0.50
N TYR A 77 -1.44 8.38 0.80
CA TYR A 77 -1.23 7.12 1.50
C TYR A 77 -2.55 6.53 1.94
N SER A 78 -2.61 5.21 2.01
CA SER A 78 -3.77 4.47 2.49
C SER A 78 -3.35 3.17 3.15
N TYR A 79 -4.29 2.50 3.79
CA TYR A 79 -4.09 1.22 4.43
C TYR A 79 -4.69 0.05 3.66
N ILE A 80 -4.05 -1.10 3.79
CA ILE A 80 -4.59 -2.41 3.40
C ILE A 80 -4.48 -3.34 4.60
N ASP A 81 -5.55 -4.03 4.94
CA ASP A 81 -5.60 -4.93 6.08
C ASP A 81 -5.51 -6.40 5.65
N LEU A 82 -4.60 -7.15 6.26
CA LEU A 82 -4.47 -8.61 6.12
C LEU A 82 -4.86 -9.26 7.45
N ILE A 83 -6.05 -9.86 7.48
CA ILE A 83 -6.71 -10.33 8.71
C ILE A 83 -6.49 -11.83 8.84
N VAL A 84 -5.86 -12.26 9.93
CA VAL A 84 -5.65 -13.67 10.28
C VAL A 84 -6.72 -14.15 11.25
N SER A 85 -7.16 -13.30 12.17
CA SER A 85 -8.23 -13.61 13.13
C SER A 85 -8.84 -12.31 13.68
N SER A 86 -9.82 -12.43 14.57
CA SER A 86 -10.40 -11.28 15.28
C SER A 86 -9.37 -10.50 16.12
N THR A 87 -8.23 -11.11 16.46
CA THR A 87 -7.18 -10.50 17.28
C THR A 87 -5.86 -10.30 16.53
N GLN A 88 -5.67 -10.91 15.36
CA GLN A 88 -4.43 -10.84 14.59
C GLN A 88 -4.68 -10.25 13.20
N LYS A 89 -4.07 -9.10 12.94
CA LYS A 89 -4.14 -8.37 11.68
C LYS A 89 -2.85 -7.60 11.43
N ILE A 90 -2.37 -7.64 10.21
CA ILE A 90 -1.32 -6.74 9.74
C ILE A 90 -1.95 -5.66 8.88
N THR A 91 -1.65 -4.41 9.16
CA THR A 91 -2.05 -3.28 8.32
C THR A 91 -0.83 -2.82 7.53
N LEU A 92 -0.89 -2.90 6.21
CA LEU A 92 0.11 -2.35 5.30
C LEU A 92 -0.18 -0.87 5.06
N ALA A 93 0.85 -0.03 5.01
CA ALA A 93 0.76 1.32 4.48
C ALA A 93 1.22 1.30 3.02
N ILE A 94 0.45 1.89 2.13
CA ILE A 94 0.74 1.93 0.69
C ILE A 94 0.79 3.36 0.15
N ASP A 95 1.63 3.58 -0.86
CA ASP A 95 1.58 4.78 -1.72
C ASP A 95 0.58 4.53 -2.86
N MET A 96 -0.48 5.34 -2.92
CA MET A 96 -1.55 5.20 -3.91
C MET A 96 -1.08 5.52 -5.32
N ALA A 97 0.05 6.23 -5.48
CA ALA A 97 0.58 6.60 -6.80
C ALA A 97 1.14 5.41 -7.59
N ASP A 98 1.56 4.34 -6.91
CA ASP A 98 2.16 3.18 -7.56
C ASP A 98 1.91 1.84 -6.84
N LEU A 99 1.08 1.83 -5.79
CA LEU A 99 0.83 0.68 -4.91
C LEU A 99 2.10 0.17 -4.20
N TYR A 100 3.12 1.00 -4.00
CA TYR A 100 4.30 0.62 -3.24
C TYR A 100 3.96 0.45 -1.75
N VAL A 101 4.36 -0.67 -1.16
CA VAL A 101 4.24 -0.90 0.29
C VAL A 101 5.36 -0.13 0.99
N LEU A 102 5.01 0.68 1.99
CA LEU A 102 5.95 1.52 2.74
C LEU A 102 6.36 0.88 4.08
N GLY A 103 5.54 -0.05 4.57
CA GLY A 103 5.72 -0.68 5.86
C GLY A 103 4.47 -1.39 6.32
N TYR A 104 4.51 -1.91 7.54
CA TYR A 104 3.34 -2.51 8.19
C TYR A 104 3.23 -2.13 9.66
N SER A 105 2.03 -2.23 10.21
CA SER A 105 1.78 -2.18 11.65
C SER A 105 1.12 -3.44 12.18
N ASP A 106 1.44 -3.73 13.45
CA ASP A 106 0.85 -4.81 14.24
C ASP A 106 0.65 -4.34 15.70
N ILE A 107 0.25 -5.27 16.57
CA ILE A 107 0.17 -5.04 18.02
C ILE A 107 1.20 -5.91 18.72
N ALA A 108 2.04 -5.30 19.55
CA ALA A 108 2.98 -6.00 20.43
C ALA A 108 2.82 -5.46 21.85
N ASN A 109 2.67 -6.36 22.83
CA ASN A 109 2.46 -6.00 24.25
C ASN A 109 1.33 -4.99 24.45
N ASN A 110 0.18 -5.21 23.77
CA ASN A 110 -1.01 -4.33 23.78
C ASN A 110 -0.75 -2.90 23.27
N LYS A 111 0.34 -2.67 22.53
CA LYS A 111 0.66 -1.36 21.93
C LYS A 111 0.81 -1.49 20.43
N GLY A 112 0.39 -0.45 19.71
CA GLY A 112 0.67 -0.34 18.28
C GLY A 112 2.17 -0.30 18.04
N ARG A 113 2.61 -1.07 17.04
CA ARG A 113 3.99 -1.11 16.58
C ARG A 113 4.01 -1.03 15.06
N ALA A 114 4.99 -0.34 14.52
CA ALA A 114 5.11 -0.09 13.08
C ALA A 114 6.54 -0.35 12.61
N PHE A 115 6.66 -0.95 11.43
CA PHE A 115 7.91 -1.20 10.74
C PHE A 115 7.92 -0.51 9.39
N PHE A 116 8.97 0.24 9.09
CA PHE A 116 9.13 1.03 7.87
C PHE A 116 10.32 0.52 7.08
N PHE A 117 10.19 0.39 5.76
CA PHE A 117 11.35 0.05 4.93
C PHE A 117 12.45 1.12 5.05
N LYS A 118 13.71 0.71 4.82
CA LYS A 118 14.89 1.58 4.97
C LYS A 118 14.84 2.84 4.09
N ASP A 119 14.19 2.78 2.95
CA ASP A 119 14.03 3.87 1.99
C ASP A 119 12.89 4.86 2.32
N VAL A 120 12.03 4.55 3.30
CA VAL A 120 10.92 5.45 3.70
C VAL A 120 11.39 6.57 4.63
N THR A 121 11.46 7.81 4.17
CA THR A 121 11.92 8.93 5.02
C THR A 121 11.03 9.13 6.25
N GLU A 122 11.57 9.71 7.33
CA GLU A 122 10.80 9.99 8.55
C GLU A 122 9.58 10.89 8.28
N ALA A 123 9.75 11.89 7.41
CA ALA A 123 8.65 12.76 6.99
C ALA A 123 7.51 11.97 6.33
N VAL A 124 7.83 10.96 5.51
CA VAL A 124 6.81 10.07 4.92
C VAL A 124 6.22 9.16 6.00
N ALA A 125 7.06 8.51 6.81
CA ALA A 125 6.62 7.60 7.86
C ALA A 125 5.62 8.26 8.84
N ASN A 126 5.82 9.53 9.18
CA ASN A 126 4.94 10.28 10.09
C ASN A 126 3.50 10.45 9.59
N ASN A 127 3.21 10.17 8.31
CA ASN A 127 1.84 10.22 7.78
C ASN A 127 1.00 8.99 8.14
N PHE A 128 1.60 7.92 8.64
CA PHE A 128 0.89 6.67 8.90
C PHE A 128 1.32 5.94 10.17
N PHE A 129 0.45 5.01 10.57
CA PHE A 129 0.47 4.26 11.81
C PHE A 129 0.51 5.14 13.07
N PRO A 130 -0.44 6.08 13.27
CA PRO A 130 -0.44 6.98 14.43
C PRO A 130 -0.55 6.24 15.78
N GLY A 131 -1.06 5.00 15.78
CA GLY A 131 -1.12 4.14 16.97
C GLY A 131 0.25 3.61 17.45
N ALA A 132 1.31 3.74 16.65
CA ALA A 132 2.67 3.39 17.03
C ALA A 132 3.48 4.67 17.33
N THR A 133 4.00 4.79 18.55
CA THR A 133 4.71 5.98 19.04
C THR A 133 6.09 5.64 19.59
N GLY A 134 7.04 6.58 19.50
CA GLY A 134 8.37 6.44 20.11
C GLY A 134 9.11 5.19 19.61
N THR A 135 9.64 4.39 20.54
CA THR A 135 10.43 3.19 20.25
C THR A 135 9.67 2.07 19.54
N ASN A 136 8.33 2.15 19.46
CA ASN A 136 7.51 1.22 18.70
C ASN A 136 7.45 1.53 17.19
N ARG A 137 8.11 2.61 16.73
CA ARG A 137 8.29 2.93 15.31
C ARG A 137 9.68 2.50 14.87
N ILE A 138 9.76 1.43 14.10
CA ILE A 138 11.01 0.71 13.84
C ILE A 138 11.38 0.85 12.37
N LYS A 139 12.59 1.35 12.11
CA LYS A 139 13.18 1.39 10.78
C LYS A 139 13.83 0.05 10.47
N LEU A 140 13.44 -0.58 9.37
CA LEU A 140 14.06 -1.83 8.89
C LEU A 140 15.44 -1.55 8.29
N THR A 141 16.28 -2.59 8.27
CA THR A 141 17.64 -2.53 7.71
C THR A 141 17.70 -2.77 6.20
N PHE A 142 16.55 -3.06 5.56
CA PHE A 142 16.40 -3.37 4.15
C PHE A 142 15.26 -2.54 3.51
N THR A 143 15.33 -2.34 2.20
CA THR A 143 14.31 -1.61 1.41
C THR A 143 13.18 -2.54 0.94
N GLY A 144 12.12 -1.97 0.37
CA GLY A 144 11.05 -2.73 -0.29
C GLY A 144 11.39 -3.20 -1.71
N SER A 145 12.63 -3.01 -2.17
CA SER A 145 13.07 -3.51 -3.48
C SER A 145 13.20 -5.04 -3.49
N TYR A 146 12.86 -5.69 -4.61
CA TYR A 146 13.00 -7.15 -4.72
C TYR A 146 14.43 -7.64 -4.45
N GLY A 147 15.46 -6.89 -4.86
CA GLY A 147 16.85 -7.27 -4.59
C GLY A 147 17.16 -7.39 -3.09
N ASP A 148 16.69 -6.44 -2.28
CA ASP A 148 16.85 -6.47 -0.82
C ASP A 148 15.92 -7.51 -0.18
N LEU A 149 14.68 -7.62 -0.64
CA LEU A 149 13.71 -8.57 -0.12
C LEU A 149 14.17 -10.01 -0.36
N GLU A 150 14.64 -10.34 -1.57
CA GLU A 150 15.13 -11.67 -1.93
C GLU A 150 16.44 -12.01 -1.20
N LYS A 151 17.33 -11.02 -1.02
CA LYS A 151 18.56 -11.18 -0.23
C LYS A 151 18.28 -11.58 1.22
N ASN A 152 17.22 -11.06 1.82
CA ASN A 152 16.91 -11.29 3.24
C ASN A 152 15.86 -12.40 3.46
N GLY A 153 14.88 -12.54 2.56
CA GLY A 153 13.72 -13.44 2.69
C GLY A 153 13.78 -14.70 1.81
N GLY A 154 14.77 -14.82 0.92
CA GLY A 154 14.86 -15.87 -0.10
C GLY A 154 14.24 -15.45 -1.42
N LEU A 155 14.58 -16.16 -2.51
CA LEU A 155 14.12 -15.79 -3.85
C LEU A 155 12.59 -15.91 -3.97
N ARG A 156 11.97 -15.12 -4.85
CA ARG A 156 10.52 -15.20 -5.13
C ARG A 156 10.09 -16.62 -5.53
N LYS A 157 10.86 -17.27 -6.40
CA LYS A 157 10.61 -18.66 -6.85
C LYS A 157 10.65 -19.70 -5.72
N ASP A 158 11.33 -19.40 -4.61
CA ASP A 158 11.45 -20.29 -3.44
C ASP A 158 10.40 -19.97 -2.35
N ASN A 159 9.54 -18.98 -2.61
CA ASN A 159 8.46 -18.56 -1.72
C ASN A 159 7.11 -18.64 -2.44
N PRO A 160 6.48 -19.84 -2.49
CA PRO A 160 5.18 -20.03 -3.12
C PRO A 160 4.10 -19.09 -2.57
N LEU A 161 3.25 -18.61 -3.46
CA LEU A 161 2.13 -17.72 -3.14
C LEU A 161 0.89 -18.55 -2.79
N GLY A 162 0.16 -18.14 -1.77
CA GLY A 162 -1.04 -18.84 -1.32
C GLY A 162 -1.55 -18.27 0.00
N ILE A 163 -2.85 -18.40 0.26
CA ILE A 163 -3.49 -17.75 1.41
C ILE A 163 -2.93 -18.28 2.73
N PHE A 164 -2.75 -19.59 2.88
CA PHE A 164 -2.11 -20.19 4.05
C PHE A 164 -0.63 -19.77 4.18
N ARG A 165 0.10 -19.57 3.08
CA ARG A 165 1.50 -19.09 3.11
C ARG A 165 1.59 -17.66 3.64
N LEU A 166 0.72 -16.78 3.15
CA LEU A 166 0.63 -15.40 3.63
C LEU A 166 0.23 -15.36 5.10
N GLU A 167 -0.79 -16.11 5.50
CA GLU A 167 -1.21 -16.23 6.91
C GLU A 167 -0.07 -16.69 7.82
N ASN A 168 0.59 -17.79 7.47
CA ASN A 168 1.69 -18.33 8.27
C ASN A 168 2.85 -17.32 8.36
N SER A 169 3.13 -16.56 7.29
CA SER A 169 4.14 -15.50 7.35
C SER A 169 3.76 -14.39 8.34
N ILE A 170 2.48 -14.03 8.45
CA ILE A 170 1.95 -13.08 9.44
C ILE A 170 2.08 -13.64 10.86
N VAL A 171 1.63 -14.87 11.10
CA VAL A 171 1.75 -15.55 12.40
C VAL A 171 3.20 -15.60 12.89
N ASN A 172 4.15 -15.64 11.96
CA ASN A 172 5.58 -15.65 12.27
C ASN A 172 6.17 -14.29 12.68
N ILE A 173 5.49 -13.18 12.41
CA ILE A 173 5.97 -11.81 12.75
C ILE A 173 5.08 -11.08 13.75
N TYR A 174 3.77 -11.37 13.78
CA TYR A 174 2.79 -10.62 14.56
C TYR A 174 3.11 -10.69 16.06
N GLY A 175 3.27 -9.53 16.69
CA GLY A 175 3.56 -9.38 18.12
C GLY A 175 4.93 -9.93 18.57
N LYS A 176 5.71 -10.53 17.66
CA LYS A 176 7.00 -11.17 17.94
C LYS A 176 8.15 -10.18 17.78
N ALA A 177 9.32 -10.48 18.38
CA ALA A 177 10.53 -9.70 18.14
C ALA A 177 10.86 -9.65 16.63
N GLY A 178 11.39 -8.52 16.17
CA GLY A 178 11.73 -8.33 14.76
C GLY A 178 12.78 -9.34 14.28
N ASP A 179 12.45 -10.09 13.24
CA ASP A 179 13.32 -11.08 12.60
C ASP A 179 13.40 -10.71 11.12
N VAL A 180 14.58 -10.27 10.67
CA VAL A 180 14.79 -9.73 9.32
C VAL A 180 14.37 -10.73 8.24
N LYS A 181 14.69 -12.02 8.41
CA LYS A 181 14.36 -13.05 7.43
C LYS A 181 12.85 -13.27 7.34
N LYS A 182 12.17 -13.37 8.49
CA LYS A 182 10.71 -13.55 8.54
C LYS A 182 9.97 -12.33 8.01
N GLN A 183 10.43 -11.13 8.35
CA GLN A 183 9.83 -9.87 7.87
C GLN A 183 10.02 -9.70 6.37
N ALA A 184 11.22 -9.95 5.82
CA ALA A 184 11.46 -9.88 4.39
C ALA A 184 10.62 -10.92 3.62
N LYS A 185 10.50 -12.15 4.15
CA LYS A 185 9.61 -13.18 3.57
C LYS A 185 8.14 -12.76 3.60
N PHE A 186 7.65 -12.20 4.70
CA PHE A 186 6.30 -11.64 4.76
C PHE A 186 6.09 -10.57 3.68
N PHE A 187 7.02 -9.63 3.56
CA PHE A 187 6.90 -8.57 2.55
C PHE A 187 6.95 -9.10 1.12
N LEU A 188 7.77 -10.11 0.80
CA LEU A 188 7.74 -10.77 -0.52
C LEU A 188 6.33 -11.27 -0.85
N LEU A 189 5.75 -12.08 0.04
CA LEU A 189 4.41 -12.62 -0.17
C LEU A 189 3.35 -11.53 -0.24
N ALA A 190 3.38 -10.57 0.68
CA ALA A 190 2.41 -9.49 0.72
C ALA A 190 2.50 -8.58 -0.52
N ILE A 191 3.69 -8.19 -0.97
CA ILE A 191 3.85 -7.33 -2.16
C ILE A 191 3.39 -8.07 -3.41
N GLN A 192 3.76 -9.34 -3.60
CA GLN A 192 3.32 -10.12 -4.77
C GLN A 192 1.81 -10.35 -4.76
N MET A 193 1.24 -10.73 -3.62
CA MET A 193 -0.19 -11.03 -3.50
C MET A 193 -1.09 -9.80 -3.32
N VAL A 194 -0.55 -8.59 -3.13
CA VAL A 194 -1.33 -7.35 -3.01
C VAL A 194 -0.99 -6.40 -4.15
N SER A 195 0.23 -5.87 -4.17
CA SER A 195 0.65 -4.85 -5.13
C SER A 195 0.77 -5.43 -6.55
N GLU A 196 1.49 -6.54 -6.72
CA GLU A 196 1.67 -7.12 -8.06
C GLU A 196 0.40 -7.77 -8.60
N ALA A 197 -0.35 -8.46 -7.74
CA ALA A 197 -1.68 -8.96 -8.08
C ALA A 197 -2.65 -7.84 -8.49
N ALA A 198 -2.61 -6.67 -7.86
CA ALA A 198 -3.40 -5.52 -8.32
C ALA A 198 -2.94 -4.99 -9.69
N ARG A 199 -1.63 -4.93 -9.94
CA ARG A 199 -1.04 -4.48 -11.22
C ARG A 199 -1.30 -5.47 -12.35
N PHE A 200 -1.24 -6.77 -12.07
CA PHE A 200 -1.36 -7.84 -13.05
C PHE A 200 -2.43 -8.85 -12.66
N LYS A 201 -3.51 -8.89 -13.44
CA LYS A 201 -4.52 -9.92 -13.24
C LYS A 201 -4.00 -11.33 -13.49
N TYR A 202 -2.99 -11.49 -14.34
CA TYR A 202 -2.30 -12.77 -14.48
C TYR A 202 -1.81 -13.34 -13.13
N ILE A 203 -1.32 -12.47 -12.23
CA ILE A 203 -0.85 -12.89 -10.91
C ILE A 203 -2.05 -13.15 -9.99
N SER A 204 -3.04 -12.24 -9.95
CA SER A 204 -4.22 -12.44 -9.10
C SER A 204 -4.99 -13.71 -9.44
N ASP A 205 -5.13 -14.01 -10.73
CA ASP A 205 -5.90 -15.15 -11.25
C ASP A 205 -5.19 -16.49 -11.02
N LYS A 206 -3.88 -16.46 -10.70
CA LYS A 206 -3.08 -17.64 -10.35
C LYS A 206 -3.08 -17.96 -8.87
N ILE A 207 -3.52 -17.05 -8.00
CA ILE A 207 -3.59 -17.33 -6.57
C ILE A 207 -4.74 -18.32 -6.33
N PRO A 208 -4.47 -19.49 -5.73
CA PRO A 208 -5.52 -20.48 -5.49
C PRO A 208 -6.61 -19.94 -4.57
N SER A 209 -7.85 -20.37 -4.83
CA SER A 209 -9.00 -20.04 -3.99
C SER A 209 -9.12 -20.95 -2.76
N GLU A 210 -8.40 -22.06 -2.80
CA GLU A 210 -8.31 -23.10 -1.82
C GLU A 210 -7.25 -22.72 -0.77
N LYS A 211 -7.64 -22.73 0.51
CA LYS A 211 -6.84 -22.22 1.63
C LYS A 211 -5.39 -22.73 1.63
N TYR A 212 -5.20 -24.02 1.41
CA TYR A 212 -3.94 -24.73 1.56
C TYR A 212 -3.20 -24.99 0.25
N GLU A 213 -3.77 -24.58 -0.88
CA GLU A 213 -3.08 -24.65 -2.15
C GLU A 213 -2.11 -23.47 -2.31
N GLU A 214 -1.10 -23.68 -3.13
CA GLU A 214 -0.07 -22.68 -3.42
C GLU A 214 0.38 -22.76 -4.86
N VAL A 215 0.92 -21.66 -5.35
CA VAL A 215 1.51 -21.55 -6.67
C VAL A 215 2.96 -21.09 -6.55
N THR A 216 3.86 -21.81 -7.20
CA THR A 216 5.26 -21.39 -7.33
C THR A 216 5.34 -20.15 -8.23
N VAL A 217 6.11 -19.14 -7.81
CA VAL A 217 6.37 -17.96 -8.64
C VAL A 217 7.18 -18.37 -9.86
N ASP A 218 6.55 -18.35 -11.03
CA ASP A 218 7.20 -18.67 -12.29
C ASP A 218 7.97 -17.46 -12.86
N GLU A 219 8.81 -17.73 -13.86
CA GLU A 219 9.63 -16.69 -14.50
C GLU A 219 8.76 -15.63 -15.20
N TYR A 220 7.54 -15.99 -15.62
CA TYR A 220 6.65 -15.06 -16.31
C TYR A 220 6.03 -14.07 -15.34
N MET A 221 5.57 -14.51 -14.17
CA MET A 221 5.18 -13.63 -13.08
C MET A 221 6.32 -12.66 -12.75
N THR A 222 7.52 -13.19 -12.54
CA THR A 222 8.71 -12.39 -12.23
C THR A 222 9.00 -11.33 -13.31
N ALA A 223 8.87 -11.71 -14.59
CA ALA A 223 9.07 -10.77 -15.68
C ALA A 223 7.98 -9.70 -15.77
N LEU A 224 6.72 -10.04 -15.48
CA LEU A 224 5.64 -9.06 -15.38
C LEU A 224 5.93 -8.05 -14.26
N GLU A 225 6.19 -8.52 -13.04
CA GLU A 225 6.52 -7.70 -11.87
C GLU A 225 7.64 -6.69 -12.18
N ASN A 226 8.71 -7.15 -12.83
CA ASN A 226 9.86 -6.31 -13.17
C ASN A 226 9.60 -5.34 -14.34
N ASN A 227 8.52 -5.51 -15.11
CA ASN A 227 8.26 -4.74 -16.34
C ASN A 227 6.93 -3.98 -16.34
N TRP A 228 6.30 -3.77 -15.18
CA TRP A 228 5.05 -3.01 -15.07
C TRP A 228 5.12 -1.62 -15.71
N ALA A 229 6.19 -0.86 -15.43
CA ALA A 229 6.39 0.46 -16.02
C ALA A 229 6.54 0.38 -17.55
N LYS A 230 7.31 -0.58 -18.06
CA LYS A 230 7.54 -0.76 -19.49
C LYS A 230 6.25 -1.07 -20.25
N LEU A 231 5.45 -2.00 -19.74
CA LEU A 231 4.15 -2.36 -20.33
C LEU A 231 3.16 -1.19 -20.23
N SER A 232 3.15 -0.46 -19.11
CA SER A 232 2.30 0.72 -18.94
C SER A 232 2.61 1.80 -19.97
N THR A 233 3.90 2.15 -20.14
CA THR A 233 4.35 3.13 -21.13
C THR A 233 3.98 2.72 -22.56
N ALA A 234 4.09 1.43 -22.90
CA ALA A 234 3.69 0.96 -24.22
C ALA A 234 2.19 1.18 -24.50
N VAL A 235 1.34 0.97 -23.50
CA VAL A 235 -0.11 1.20 -23.63
C VAL A 235 -0.44 2.70 -23.71
N TYR A 236 0.23 3.57 -22.95
CA TYR A 236 0.05 5.03 -23.09
C TYR A 236 0.48 5.56 -24.46
N ASN A 237 1.58 5.04 -24.99
CA ASN A 237 2.07 5.45 -26.31
C ASN A 237 1.27 4.84 -27.46
N SER A 238 0.32 3.95 -27.17
CA SER A 238 -0.53 3.34 -28.19
C SER A 238 -1.51 4.36 -28.79
N LYS A 239 -1.88 4.14 -30.04
CA LYS A 239 -2.82 4.98 -30.79
C LYS A 239 -4.13 4.24 -31.04
N PRO A 240 -5.26 4.94 -31.19
CA PRO A 240 -6.49 4.31 -31.69
C PRO A 240 -6.20 3.58 -33.01
N SER A 241 -6.74 2.37 -33.14
CA SER A 241 -6.61 1.58 -34.36
C SER A 241 -7.35 2.27 -35.51
N THR A 242 -6.70 2.36 -36.66
CA THR A 242 -7.31 2.87 -37.89
C THR A 242 -8.31 1.89 -38.52
N THR A 243 -8.31 0.63 -38.09
CA THR A 243 -9.13 -0.45 -38.66
C THR A 243 -10.20 -0.98 -37.72
N THR A 244 -10.16 -0.66 -36.42
CA THR A 244 -11.17 -1.10 -35.45
C THR A 244 -11.35 -0.04 -34.35
N ALA A 245 -12.50 0.61 -34.30
CA ALA A 245 -12.77 1.78 -33.46
C ALA A 245 -12.54 1.58 -31.94
N THR A 246 -12.52 0.34 -31.45
CA THR A 246 -12.35 -0.02 -30.03
C THR A 246 -10.96 -0.53 -29.68
N LYS A 247 -10.06 -0.69 -30.66
CA LYS A 247 -8.74 -1.26 -30.44
C LYS A 247 -7.68 -0.17 -30.41
N CYS A 248 -6.63 -0.40 -29.63
CA CYS A 248 -5.40 0.37 -29.70
C CYS A 248 -4.30 -0.41 -30.42
N GLN A 249 -3.44 0.30 -31.12
CA GLN A 249 -2.23 -0.22 -31.75
C GLN A 249 -1.00 0.31 -31.03
N LEU A 250 -0.06 -0.58 -30.70
CA LEU A 250 1.22 -0.21 -30.12
C LEU A 250 1.97 0.71 -31.09
N ALA A 251 2.49 1.85 -30.61
CA ALA A 251 3.35 2.71 -31.42
C ALA A 251 4.71 2.05 -31.74
N THR A 252 5.21 1.23 -30.81
CA THR A 252 6.39 0.38 -31.00
C THR A 252 5.97 -1.06 -30.75
N SER A 253 5.97 -1.88 -31.80
CA SER A 253 5.71 -3.32 -31.71
C SER A 253 6.90 -4.12 -32.23
N PRO A 254 7.31 -5.21 -31.56
CA PRO A 254 6.72 -5.70 -30.31
C PRO A 254 7.27 -4.99 -29.05
N VAL A 255 6.59 -5.20 -27.93
CA VAL A 255 7.09 -4.90 -26.58
C VAL A 255 7.61 -6.19 -25.97
N THR A 256 8.90 -6.25 -25.67
CA THR A 256 9.54 -7.46 -25.13
C THR A 256 9.78 -7.35 -23.64
N ILE A 257 9.32 -8.32 -22.86
CA ILE A 257 9.77 -8.57 -21.49
C ILE A 257 10.46 -9.94 -21.54
N SER A 258 11.77 -9.96 -21.80
CA SER A 258 12.46 -11.17 -22.27
C SER A 258 12.18 -12.41 -21.39
N PRO A 259 11.87 -13.59 -21.97
CA PRO A 259 11.74 -13.89 -23.41
C PRO A 259 10.35 -13.63 -24.02
N TRP A 260 9.37 -13.13 -23.25
CA TRP A 260 8.00 -12.91 -23.73
C TRP A 260 7.87 -11.65 -24.59
N ILE A 261 7.01 -11.76 -25.60
CA ILE A 261 6.83 -10.74 -26.65
C ILE A 261 5.34 -10.41 -26.74
N PHE A 262 5.01 -9.12 -26.59
CA PHE A 262 3.66 -8.59 -26.81
C PHE A 262 3.63 -7.81 -28.12
N LYS A 263 2.86 -8.29 -29.09
CA LYS A 263 2.65 -7.70 -30.42
C LYS A 263 1.48 -6.72 -30.45
N THR A 264 0.53 -6.84 -29.52
CA THR A 264 -0.69 -6.02 -29.47
C THR A 264 -1.02 -5.52 -28.07
N VAL A 265 -1.85 -4.46 -28.00
CA VAL A 265 -2.40 -3.98 -26.73
C VAL A 265 -3.35 -5.02 -26.10
N GLU A 266 -4.05 -5.80 -26.92
CA GLU A 266 -4.95 -6.87 -26.42
C GLU A 266 -4.18 -7.94 -25.66
N GLU A 267 -2.99 -8.33 -26.13
CA GLU A 267 -2.14 -9.28 -25.39
C GLU A 267 -1.69 -8.71 -24.05
N ILE A 268 -1.36 -7.41 -23.97
CA ILE A 268 -1.03 -6.75 -22.70
C ILE A 268 -2.26 -6.71 -21.79
N LYS A 269 -3.45 -6.43 -22.35
CA LYS A 269 -4.72 -6.42 -21.64
C LYS A 269 -5.08 -7.78 -21.05
N LEU A 270 -4.58 -8.90 -21.59
CA LEU A 270 -4.78 -10.23 -20.99
C LEU A 270 -4.05 -10.41 -19.66
N VAL A 271 -2.97 -9.69 -19.41
CA VAL A 271 -2.17 -9.84 -18.18
C VAL A 271 -2.27 -8.64 -17.24
N MET A 272 -2.51 -7.45 -17.79
CA MET A 272 -2.56 -6.20 -17.04
C MET A 272 -3.89 -6.04 -16.30
N GLY A 273 -3.83 -5.72 -15.02
CA GLY A 273 -4.96 -5.31 -14.21
C GLY A 273 -5.06 -3.79 -14.06
N LEU A 274 -3.92 -3.10 -14.00
CA LEU A 274 -3.86 -1.67 -13.73
C LEU A 274 -2.57 -1.07 -14.28
N LEU A 275 -2.66 0.00 -15.06
CA LEU A 275 -1.50 0.73 -15.57
C LEU A 275 -0.91 1.63 -14.49
N LYS A 276 0.42 1.73 -14.46
CA LYS A 276 1.11 2.79 -13.72
C LYS A 276 0.64 4.15 -14.24
N SER A 277 0.60 5.19 -13.42
CA SER A 277 0.34 6.54 -13.93
C SER A 277 1.43 6.95 -14.92
N SER A 278 1.07 7.60 -16.04
CA SER A 278 2.04 8.05 -17.07
C SER A 278 3.07 9.07 -16.60
#